data_AF-A0ABD0REH4-F1
#
_entry.id   AF-A0ABD0REH4-F1
#
_cell.length_a   1.000
_cell.length_b   1.000
_cell.length_c   1.000
_cell.angle_alpha   90.00
_cell.angle_beta   90.00
_cell.angle_gamma   90.00
#
_symmetry.space_group_name_H-M   'P 1'
#
loop_
_entity.id
_entity.type
_entity.pdbx_description
1 polymer ?
#
loop_
_entity_poly.entity_id
_entity_poly.type
_entity_poly.pdbx_seq_one_letter_code
_entity_poly.pdbx_strand_id
1 'polypeptide(L)' 'CEDQSNSDRWTVRRYTNSGQLEYCLSSYWGSQTGSACIISSTITSDTGVYWCHHPVNITVHC' A
#
# COMPACT_ATOMS: atom_id res chain seq x y z
N CYS A 1 7.09 6.07 -5.66
CA CYS A 1 7.55 6.35 -4.28
C CYS A 1 9.04 6.66 -4.38
N GLU A 2 9.36 7.80 -5.00
CA GLU A 2 10.74 8.16 -5.39
C GLU A 2 11.32 9.24 -4.47
N ASP A 3 10.75 9.40 -3.26
CA ASP A 3 11.28 10.34 -2.27
C ASP A 3 11.99 9.57 -1.16
N GLN A 4 13.32 9.65 -1.16
CA GLN A 4 14.24 8.82 -0.40
C GLN A 4 14.34 9.24 1.08
N SER A 5 13.55 10.21 1.56
CA SER A 5 13.75 10.77 2.90
C SER A 5 13.18 9.91 4.04
N ASN A 6 12.39 8.85 3.76
CA ASN A 6 11.89 7.89 4.78
C ASN A 6 11.33 6.59 4.12
N SER A 7 12.11 5.98 3.23
CA SER A 7 11.66 4.95 2.27
C SER A 7 11.28 3.59 2.85
N ASP A 8 11.57 3.29 4.13
CA ASP A 8 11.49 1.91 4.63
C ASP A 8 10.13 1.49 5.21
N ARG A 9 9.13 2.39 5.28
CA ARG A 9 7.86 2.11 5.99
C ARG A 9 6.59 2.50 5.25
N TRP A 10 6.63 2.73 3.94
CA TRP A 10 5.39 2.99 3.20
C TRP A 10 4.66 1.68 2.87
N THR A 11 3.34 1.78 2.69
CA THR A 11 2.48 0.64 2.40
C THR A 11 1.59 0.96 1.19
N VAL A 12 1.43 0.01 0.27
CA VAL A 12 0.42 0.16 -0.80
C VAL A 12 -0.95 -0.08 -0.21
N ARG A 13 -1.86 0.86 -0.49
CA ARG A 13 -3.29 0.70 -0.31
C ARG A 13 -3.97 0.59 -1.65
N ARG A 14 -5.04 -0.21 -1.69
CA ARG A 14 -5.95 -0.26 -2.82
C ARG A 14 -7.38 -0.06 -2.39
N TYR A 15 -8.16 0.56 -3.26
CA TYR A 15 -9.61 0.65 -3.18
C TYR A 15 -10.19 0.02 -4.44
N THR A 16 -10.72 -1.19 -4.30
CA THR A 16 -11.30 -1.94 -5.41
C THR A 16 -12.70 -1.44 -5.74
N ASN A 17 -13.19 -1.74 -6.94
CA ASN A 17 -14.55 -1.42 -7.38
C ASN A 17 -15.62 -2.13 -6.51
N SER A 18 -15.25 -3.22 -5.84
CA SER A 18 -16.07 -3.88 -4.81
C SER A 18 -16.15 -3.11 -3.48
N GLY A 19 -15.54 -1.93 -3.39
CA GLY A 19 -15.55 -1.06 -2.22
C GLY A 19 -14.63 -1.52 -1.09
N GLN A 20 -13.71 -2.46 -1.36
CA GLN A 20 -12.80 -2.99 -0.34
C GLN A 20 -11.53 -2.14 -0.28
N LEU A 21 -11.24 -1.62 0.91
CA LEU A 21 -9.98 -0.95 1.22
C LEU A 21 -9.02 -1.97 1.81
N GLU A 22 -7.94 -2.28 1.09
CA GLU A 22 -7.00 -3.32 1.49
C GLU A 22 -5.55 -2.84 1.46
N TYR A 23 -4.73 -3.43 2.32
CA TYR A 23 -3.29 -3.17 2.41
C TYR A 23 -2.51 -4.32 1.82
N CYS A 24 -1.43 -4.01 1.10
CA CYS A 24 -0.59 -5.03 0.50
C CYS A 24 0.11 -5.94 1.52
N LEU A 25 0.36 -5.47 2.74
CA LEU A 25 0.92 -6.30 3.82
C LEU A 25 -0.05 -7.33 4.39
N SER A 26 -1.35 -7.09 4.27
CA SER A 26 -2.36 -7.77 5.10
C SER A 26 -3.34 -8.61 4.32
N SER A 27 -3.23 -8.70 2.99
CA SER A 27 -4.27 -9.31 2.19
C SER A 27 -3.76 -10.30 1.15
N TYR A 28 -4.60 -11.27 0.82
CA TYR A 28 -4.32 -12.42 -0.04
C TYR A 28 -3.96 -12.04 -1.50
N TRP A 29 -4.24 -10.79 -1.90
CA TRP A 29 -3.98 -10.29 -3.25
C TRP A 29 -2.54 -9.79 -3.46
N GLY A 30 -1.79 -9.52 -2.39
CA GLY A 30 -0.47 -8.92 -2.51
C GLY A 30 0.45 -9.27 -1.34
N SER A 31 1.75 -9.11 -1.58
CA SER A 31 2.77 -9.25 -0.55
C SER A 31 3.74 -8.09 -0.64
N GLN A 32 3.99 -7.44 0.49
CA GLN A 32 4.96 -6.35 0.55
C GLN A 32 6.36 -6.91 0.79
N THR A 33 7.28 -6.62 -0.12
CA THR A 33 8.71 -6.94 -0.01
C THR A 33 9.50 -5.63 -0.02
N GLY A 34 9.89 -5.15 1.17
CA GLY A 34 10.56 -3.85 1.32
C GLY A 34 9.70 -2.70 0.78
N SER A 35 10.26 -1.94 -0.16
CA SER A 35 9.59 -0.88 -0.92
C SER A 35 8.88 -1.40 -2.19
N ALA A 36 8.37 -2.63 -2.19
CA ALA A 36 7.58 -3.12 -3.30
C ALA A 36 6.35 -3.86 -2.78
N CYS A 37 5.23 -3.67 -3.48
CA CYS A 37 4.05 -4.51 -3.33
C CYS A 37 3.96 -5.42 -4.54
N ILE A 38 4.08 -6.73 -4.32
CA ILE A 38 3.98 -7.75 -5.36
C ILE A 38 2.57 -8.30 -5.33
N ILE A 39 1.81 -8.05 -6.40
CA ILE A 39 0.45 -8.58 -6.56
C ILE A 39 0.56 -10.01 -7.10
N SER A 40 -0.06 -10.97 -6.42
CA SER A 40 0.06 -12.40 -6.76
C SER A 40 -0.89 -12.81 -7.90
N SER A 41 -2.04 -12.17 -8.02
CA SER A 41 -3.04 -12.43 -9.06
C SER A 41 -3.86 -11.16 -9.31
N THR A 42 -4.16 -10.88 -10.57
CA THR A 42 -5.00 -9.76 -10.97
C THR A 42 -6.29 -10.28 -11.56
N ILE A 43 -7.39 -10.16 -10.83
CA ILE A 43 -8.74 -10.47 -11.29
C ILE A 43 -9.54 -9.20 -11.55
N THR A 44 -10.66 -9.30 -12.26
CA THR A 44 -11.55 -8.17 -12.54
C THR A 44 -12.00 -7.43 -11.28
N SER A 45 -12.18 -8.15 -10.17
CA SER A 45 -12.52 -7.58 -8.86
C SER A 45 -11.41 -6.73 -8.23
N ASP A 46 -10.16 -6.87 -8.67
CA ASP A 46 -9.03 -6.04 -8.20
C ASP A 46 -8.98 -4.68 -8.91
N THR A 47 -9.82 -4.46 -9.92
CA THR A 47 -9.91 -3.17 -10.61
C THR A 47 -10.25 -2.07 -9.59
N GLY A 48 -9.44 -1.02 -9.56
CA GLY A 48 -9.56 -0.01 -8.51
C GLY A 48 -8.44 1.00 -8.53
N VAL A 49 -8.40 1.83 -7.49
CA VAL A 49 -7.39 2.86 -7.29
C VAL A 49 -6.32 2.35 -6.33
N TYR A 50 -5.06 2.56 -6.67
CA TYR A 50 -3.90 2.13 -5.87
C TYR A 50 -3.05 3.35 -5.53
N TRP A 51 -2.61 3.47 -4.28
CA TRP A 51 -1.74 4.56 -3.85
C TRP A 51 -0.78 4.13 -2.75
N CYS A 52 0.35 4.83 -2.69
CA CYS A 52 1.34 4.65 -1.64
C CYS A 52 0.95 5.51 -0.44
N HIS A 53 0.89 4.89 0.74
CA HIS A 53 0.66 5.58 2.00
C HIS A 53 1.93 5.53 2.86
N HIS A 54 2.45 6.69 3.22
CA HIS A 54 3.53 6.82 4.20
C HIS A 54 2.91 7.02 5.58
N PRO A 55 3.24 6.21 6.60
CA PRO A 55 2.92 6.52 7.97
C PRO A 55 3.75 7.74 8.34
N VAL A 56 3.15 8.92 8.31
CA VAL A 56 3.80 10.14 8.77
C VAL A 56 3.99 9.97 10.29
N ASN A 57 5.22 9.75 10.74
CA ASN A 57 5.56 9.87 12.16
C ASN A 57 5.55 11.36 12.50
N ILE A 58 4.38 11.93 12.73
CA ILE A 58 4.28 13.29 13.26
C ILE A 58 4.59 13.19 14.75
N THR A 59 5.88 13.22 15.10
CA THR A 59 6.29 13.42 16.49
C THR A 59 6.00 14.88 16.81
N VAL A 60 4.84 15.15 17.41
CA VAL A 60 4.54 16.48 17.95
C VAL A 60 5.38 16.63 19.21
N HIS A 61 6.45 17.42 19.12
CA HIS A 61 7.18 17.85 20.30
C HIS A 61 6.37 18.97 20.97
N CYS A 62 5.87 18.69 22.17
CA CYS A 62 5.27 19.68 23.07
C CYS A 62 6.35 20.60 23.67
#